data_AF-W1X0R2-F1
#
_entry.id   AF-W1X0R2-F1
#
_cell.length_a   1.000
_cell.length_b   1.000
_cell.length_c   1.000
_cell.angle_alpha   90.00
_cell.angle_beta   90.00
_cell.angle_gamma   90.00
#
_symmetry.space_group_name_H-M   'P 1'
#
loop_
_entity.id
_entity.type
_entity.pdbx_description
1 polymer ?
#
loop_
_entity_poly.entity_id
_entity_poly.type
_entity_poly.pdbx_seq_one_letter_code
_entity_poly.pdbx_strand_id
1 'polypeptide(L)'
;EELRLPIIHHPAYSGGFVSPGTSGIADYLQLGLLPRIFGADMPIFVSYGGRFTFTEEQCKRISNYIKQPMALMKAACPAPGGGVTDARLNELVKLYGNDTMFLVGGDMFRRGPDIESNMAYFVERLSDLSESKS
;
A
#
# COMPACT_ATOMS: atom_id res chain seq x y z
N GLU A 1 29.52 -2.45 -4.69
CA GLU A 1 28.82 -3.52 -3.96
C GLU A 1 27.35 -3.47 -4.35
N GLU A 2 26.72 -4.59 -4.71
CA GLU A 2 25.33 -4.63 -5.17
C GLU A 2 24.43 -5.22 -4.07
N LEU A 3 23.43 -4.46 -3.64
CA LEU A 3 22.53 -4.82 -2.53
C LEU A 3 21.67 -6.06 -2.83
N ARG A 4 21.35 -6.34 -4.11
CA ARG A 4 20.60 -7.53 -4.61
C ARG A 4 19.40 -7.99 -3.75
N LEU A 5 18.74 -7.06 -3.07
CA LEU A 5 17.59 -7.30 -2.20
C LEU A 5 16.48 -6.31 -2.54
N PRO A 6 15.20 -6.71 -2.39
CA PRO A 6 14.09 -5.79 -2.57
C PRO A 6 14.12 -4.62 -1.59
N ILE A 7 13.69 -3.44 -2.04
CA ILE A 7 13.61 -2.22 -1.25
C ILE A 7 12.14 -1.92 -0.92
N ILE A 8 11.82 -1.96 0.38
CA ILE A 8 10.54 -1.47 0.91
C ILE A 8 10.73 -0.01 1.33
N HIS A 9 10.03 0.91 0.67
CA HIS A 9 10.11 2.33 0.97
C HIS A 9 9.01 2.73 1.95
N HIS A 10 9.38 3.09 3.17
CA HIS A 10 8.45 3.60 4.18
C HIS A 10 8.18 5.10 3.98
N PRO A 11 6.92 5.60 4.02
CA PRO A 11 6.58 6.99 3.75
C PRO A 11 6.82 7.91 4.96
N ALA A 12 7.76 7.55 5.84
CA ALA A 12 8.08 8.39 6.99
C ALA A 12 8.53 9.76 6.49
N TYR A 13 8.13 10.82 7.18
CA TYR A 13 8.43 12.20 6.81
C TYR A 13 7.75 12.73 5.53
N SER A 14 7.23 11.87 4.65
CA SER A 14 6.56 12.28 3.40
C SER A 14 5.30 13.14 3.61
N GLY A 15 4.63 13.00 4.76
CA GLY A 15 3.43 13.77 5.10
C GLY A 15 3.61 15.29 5.04
N GLY A 16 4.81 15.80 5.34
CA GLY A 16 5.11 17.24 5.28
C GLY A 16 5.17 17.79 3.84
N PHE A 17 5.36 16.92 2.84
CA PHE A 17 5.48 17.32 1.44
C PHE A 17 4.17 17.19 0.65
N VAL A 18 3.20 16.41 1.13
CA VAL A 18 1.94 16.09 0.43
C VAL A 18 0.74 16.85 0.97
N SER A 19 0.95 18.11 1.40
CA SER A 19 -0.11 18.92 2.00
C SER A 19 -1.29 19.08 1.03
N PRO A 20 -2.52 18.67 1.41
CA PRO A 20 -3.66 18.74 0.51
C PRO A 20 -3.98 20.20 0.12
N GLY A 21 -3.78 20.55 -1.15
CA GLY A 21 -4.51 21.64 -1.81
C GLY A 21 -3.83 23.00 -1.98
N THR A 22 -2.67 23.27 -1.37
CA THR A 22 -2.04 24.62 -1.49
C THR A 22 -0.54 24.65 -1.78
N SER A 23 0.22 23.63 -1.42
CA SER A 23 1.69 23.64 -1.56
C SER A 23 2.28 22.25 -1.41
N GLY A 24 3.47 22.03 -1.99
CA GLY A 24 4.21 20.78 -1.85
C GLY A 24 4.27 19.99 -3.16
N ILE A 25 4.45 18.68 -3.03
CA ILE A 25 4.57 17.73 -4.13
C ILE A 25 3.26 16.94 -4.24
N ALA A 26 2.79 16.72 -5.47
CA ALA A 26 1.58 15.94 -5.70
C ALA A 26 1.69 14.54 -5.08
N ASP A 27 0.62 14.08 -4.43
CA ASP A 27 0.59 12.84 -3.65
C ASP A 27 1.11 11.61 -4.41
N TYR A 28 0.64 11.40 -5.63
CA TYR A 28 1.04 10.31 -6.53
C TYR A 28 2.49 10.39 -6.98
N LEU A 29 3.10 11.57 -7.00
CA LEU A 29 4.53 11.73 -7.25
C LEU A 29 5.32 11.36 -6.00
N GLN A 30 5.00 11.96 -4.86
CA GLN A 30 5.76 11.78 -3.62
C GLN A 30 5.65 10.36 -3.03
N LEU A 31 4.47 9.76 -3.10
CA LEU A 31 4.19 8.46 -2.48
C LEU A 31 4.19 7.30 -3.48
N GLY A 32 4.16 7.58 -4.78
CA GLY A 32 4.10 6.58 -5.84
C GLY A 32 5.32 6.58 -6.75
N LEU A 33 5.44 7.61 -7.59
CA LEU A 33 6.43 7.63 -8.67
C LEU A 33 7.87 7.86 -8.19
N LEU A 34 8.11 8.84 -7.33
CA LEU A 34 9.47 9.19 -6.87
C LEU A 34 10.15 8.02 -6.13
N PRO A 35 9.49 7.31 -5.19
CA PRO A 35 10.08 6.11 -4.59
C PRO A 35 10.53 5.08 -5.63
N ARG A 36 9.74 4.88 -6.69
CA ARG A 36 10.10 3.93 -7.77
C ARG A 36 11.31 4.39 -8.57
N ILE A 37 11.37 5.68 -8.92
CA ILE A 37 12.53 6.26 -9.61
C ILE A 37 13.81 6.07 -8.78
N PHE A 38 13.70 6.12 -7.45
CA PHE A 38 14.81 5.86 -6.54
C PHE A 38 15.02 4.37 -6.21
N GLY A 39 14.34 3.45 -6.90
CA GLY A 39 14.59 2.01 -6.83
C GLY A 39 13.71 1.23 -5.85
N ALA A 40 12.62 1.80 -5.33
CA ALA A 40 11.72 1.08 -4.44
C ALA A 40 10.89 0.01 -5.18
N ASP A 41 10.99 -1.23 -4.72
CA ASP A 41 10.17 -2.35 -5.20
C ASP A 41 8.79 -2.37 -4.56
N MET A 42 8.69 -1.88 -3.31
CA MET A 42 7.43 -1.80 -2.55
C MET A 42 7.25 -0.43 -1.90
N PRO A 43 6.75 0.58 -2.64
CA PRO A 43 6.37 1.85 -2.06
C PRO A 43 5.16 1.70 -1.14
N ILE A 44 5.38 1.99 0.15
CA ILE A 44 4.30 2.07 1.15
C ILE A 44 3.65 3.46 1.06
N PHE A 45 2.32 3.49 1.08
CA PHE A 45 1.53 4.73 1.18
C PHE A 45 0.36 4.53 2.15
N VAL A 46 -0.16 5.64 2.68
CA VAL A 46 -1.33 5.58 3.56
C VAL A 46 -2.61 5.41 2.71
N SER A 47 -3.43 4.43 3.06
CA SER A 47 -4.72 4.19 2.42
C SER A 47 -5.77 5.21 2.89
N TYR A 48 -6.82 5.35 2.10
CA TYR A 48 -7.96 6.21 2.42
C TYR A 48 -8.75 5.68 3.62
N GLY A 49 -9.47 6.57 4.28
CA GLY A 49 -10.26 6.28 5.46
C GLY A 49 -9.44 6.18 6.75
N GLY A 50 -10.12 5.98 7.87
CA GLY A 50 -9.50 6.03 9.18
C GLY A 50 -9.03 7.44 9.55
N ARG A 51 -7.76 7.58 9.96
CA ARG A 51 -7.20 8.83 10.48
C ARG A 51 -6.47 9.71 9.45
N PHE A 52 -6.36 9.26 8.20
CA PHE A 52 -5.65 9.98 7.14
C PHE A 52 -6.65 10.66 6.20
N THR A 53 -6.31 11.84 5.71
CA THR A 53 -7.21 12.70 4.92
C THR A 53 -7.17 12.42 3.41
N PHE A 54 -6.51 11.34 2.98
CA PHE A 54 -6.46 10.98 1.57
C PHE A 54 -7.81 10.41 1.13
N THR A 55 -8.28 10.87 -0.03
CA THR A 55 -9.47 10.34 -0.69
C THR A 55 -9.18 9.00 -1.37
N GLU A 56 -10.22 8.22 -1.63
CA GLU A 56 -10.11 6.96 -2.39
C GLU A 56 -9.47 7.19 -3.76
N GLU A 57 -9.85 8.26 -4.47
CA GLU A 57 -9.31 8.60 -5.79
C GLU A 57 -7.81 8.91 -5.75
N GLN A 58 -7.34 9.64 -4.73
CA GLN A 58 -5.92 9.91 -4.53
C GLN A 58 -5.14 8.61 -4.28
N CYS A 59 -5.63 7.76 -3.39
CA CYS A 59 -4.99 6.48 -3.09
C CYS A 59 -4.97 5.54 -4.30
N LYS A 60 -6.05 5.51 -5.08
CA LYS A 60 -6.12 4.76 -6.35
C LYS A 60 -5.10 5.30 -7.35
N ARG A 61 -4.97 6.62 -7.47
CA ARG A 61 -3.98 7.26 -8.33
C ARG A 61 -2.55 6.92 -7.90
N ILE A 62 -2.22 7.01 -6.61
CA ILE A 62 -0.92 6.59 -6.07
C ILE A 62 -0.64 5.12 -6.46
N SER A 63 -1.57 4.21 -6.18
CA SER A 63 -1.44 2.78 -6.52
C SER A 63 -1.22 2.54 -8.02
N ASN A 64 -1.92 3.28 -8.89
CA ASN A 64 -1.72 3.19 -10.35
C ASN A 64 -0.33 3.65 -10.77
N TYR A 65 0.16 4.77 -10.23
CA TYR A 65 1.53 5.22 -10.46
C TYR A 65 2.59 4.27 -9.91
N ILE A 66 2.24 3.37 -8.98
CA ILE A 66 3.15 2.33 -8.51
C ILE A 66 3.18 1.12 -9.47
N LYS A 67 2.00 0.70 -9.94
CA LYS A 67 1.84 -0.52 -10.74
C LYS A 67 2.15 -0.34 -12.23
N GLN A 68 2.07 0.87 -12.77
CA GLN A 68 2.28 1.07 -14.21
C GLN A 68 3.77 0.98 -14.58
N PRO A 69 4.19 0.10 -15.50
CA PRO A 69 5.52 0.15 -16.09
C PRO A 69 5.76 1.52 -16.74
N MET A 70 6.98 2.05 -16.62
CA MET A 70 7.32 3.36 -17.18
C MET A 70 8.70 3.32 -17.82
N ALA A 71 8.76 3.47 -19.15
CA ALA A 71 9.99 3.33 -19.93
C ALA A 71 10.74 2.04 -19.57
N LEU A 72 11.94 2.14 -18.97
CA LEU A 72 12.77 1.00 -18.57
C LEU A 72 12.46 0.49 -17.14
N MET A 73 11.58 1.16 -16.41
CA MET A 73 11.24 0.83 -15.02
C MET A 73 10.08 -0.17 -14.95
N LYS A 74 10.34 -1.33 -14.33
CA LYS A 74 9.33 -2.37 -14.06
C LYS A 74 8.24 -1.84 -13.13
N ALA A 75 7.06 -2.47 -13.19
CA ALA A 75 6.02 -2.27 -12.17
C ALA A 75 6.57 -2.57 -10.77
N ALA A 76 6.12 -1.82 -9.77
CA ALA A 76 6.41 -2.07 -8.36
C ALA A 76 5.14 -2.55 -7.64
N CYS A 77 5.30 -3.12 -6.46
CA CYS A 77 4.20 -3.62 -5.64
C CYS A 77 3.66 -2.50 -4.73
N PRO A 78 2.43 -2.00 -4.92
CA PRO A 78 1.85 -1.02 -4.02
C PRO A 78 1.62 -1.65 -2.64
N ALA A 79 1.95 -0.89 -1.59
CA ALA A 79 1.78 -1.35 -0.21
C ALA A 79 0.91 -0.38 0.61
N PRO A 80 -0.43 -0.42 0.45
CA PRO A 80 -1.33 0.41 1.23
C PRO A 80 -1.27 -0.01 2.71
N GLY A 81 -1.04 0.97 3.59
CA GLY A 81 -1.08 0.80 5.03
C GLY A 81 -1.95 1.84 5.72
N GLY A 82 -2.19 1.65 7.02
CA GLY A 82 -3.03 2.56 7.80
C GLY A 82 -4.52 2.31 7.58
N GLY A 83 -5.19 1.78 8.60
CA GLY A 83 -6.61 1.45 8.51
C GLY A 83 -6.91 0.25 7.60
N VAL A 84 -5.94 -0.64 7.37
CA VAL A 84 -6.15 -1.95 6.76
C VAL A 84 -6.61 -2.91 7.86
N THR A 85 -7.89 -3.27 7.83
CA THR A 85 -8.58 -4.13 8.80
C THR A 85 -9.36 -5.21 8.06
N ASP A 86 -9.68 -6.32 8.70
CA ASP A 86 -10.46 -7.42 8.09
C ASP A 86 -11.77 -6.90 7.46
N ALA A 87 -12.52 -6.08 8.19
CA ALA A 87 -13.76 -5.47 7.72
C ALA A 87 -13.61 -4.66 6.41
N ARG A 88 -12.41 -4.20 6.08
CA ARG A 88 -12.11 -3.40 4.88
C ARG A 88 -11.39 -4.20 3.80
N LEU A 89 -10.91 -5.41 4.06
CA LEU A 89 -10.12 -6.14 3.06
C LEU A 89 -10.90 -6.36 1.76
N ASN A 90 -12.20 -6.62 1.83
CA ASN A 90 -13.05 -6.74 0.62
C ASN A 90 -12.95 -5.51 -0.29
N GLU A 91 -13.15 -4.31 0.26
CA GLU A 91 -13.10 -3.07 -0.52
C GLU A 91 -11.67 -2.75 -0.98
N LEU A 92 -10.67 -2.98 -0.13
CA LEU A 92 -9.28 -2.63 -0.44
C LEU A 92 -8.69 -3.56 -1.50
N VAL A 93 -9.01 -4.87 -1.47
CA VAL A 93 -8.66 -5.83 -2.52
C VAL A 93 -9.41 -5.52 -3.82
N LYS A 94 -10.66 -5.05 -3.73
CA LYS A 94 -11.39 -4.56 -4.91
C LYS A 94 -10.71 -3.35 -5.53
N LEU A 95 -10.26 -2.39 -4.72
CA LEU A 95 -9.65 -1.14 -5.16
C LEU A 95 -8.24 -1.33 -5.73
N TYR A 96 -7.37 -2.05 -5.01
CA TYR A 96 -5.95 -2.14 -5.33
C TYR A 96 -5.59 -3.37 -6.16
N GLY A 97 -6.41 -4.43 -6.13
CA GLY A 97 -6.16 -5.66 -6.88
C GLY A 97 -5.22 -6.63 -6.19
N ASN A 98 -4.92 -7.73 -6.88
CA ASN A 98 -4.19 -8.87 -6.29
C ASN A 98 -2.67 -8.63 -6.24
N ASP A 99 -2.12 -7.81 -7.14
CA ASP A 99 -0.73 -7.38 -7.12
C ASP A 99 -0.53 -6.23 -6.11
N THR A 100 -0.77 -6.49 -4.82
CA THR A 100 -0.72 -5.50 -3.74
C THR A 100 -0.30 -6.15 -2.42
N MET A 101 0.62 -5.51 -1.71
CA MET A 101 1.03 -5.93 -0.36
C MET A 101 0.19 -5.19 0.70
N PHE A 102 -0.82 -5.85 1.25
CA PHE A 102 -1.68 -5.26 2.28
C PHE A 102 -0.99 -5.22 3.65
N LEU A 103 -0.76 -4.02 4.19
CA LEU A 103 -0.11 -3.87 5.50
C LEU A 103 -1.12 -3.96 6.65
N VAL A 104 -1.48 -5.19 7.02
CA VAL A 104 -2.33 -5.48 8.18
C VAL A 104 -1.51 -5.35 9.46
N GLY A 105 -1.53 -4.16 10.06
CA GLY A 105 -0.80 -3.85 11.30
C GLY A 105 -1.66 -4.12 12.54
N GLY A 106 -2.23 -3.05 13.11
CA GLY A 106 -2.91 -3.11 14.41
C GLY A 106 -4.09 -4.09 14.50
N ASP A 107 -4.73 -4.45 13.38
CA ASP A 107 -5.84 -5.40 13.38
C ASP A 107 -5.39 -6.84 13.68
N MET A 108 -4.19 -7.21 13.21
CA MET A 108 -3.53 -8.47 13.55
C MET A 108 -3.34 -8.62 15.07
N PHE A 109 -3.00 -7.53 15.77
CA PHE A 109 -2.82 -7.55 17.22
C PHE A 109 -4.14 -7.43 18.00
N ARG A 110 -5.19 -6.83 17.41
CA ARG A 110 -6.52 -6.74 18.07
C ARG A 110 -7.24 -8.07 18.12
N ARG A 111 -6.96 -8.98 17.19
CA ARG A 111 -7.65 -10.27 17.07
C ARG A 111 -7.33 -11.23 18.23
N GLY A 112 -6.17 -11.10 18.84
CA GLY A 112 -5.80 -11.88 20.03
C GLY A 112 -4.28 -11.93 20.26
N PRO A 113 -3.82 -12.59 21.34
CA PRO A 113 -2.40 -12.71 21.66
C PRO A 113 -1.63 -13.68 20.75
N ASP A 114 -2.34 -14.59 20.07
CA ASP A 114 -1.74 -15.58 19.17
C ASP A 114 -1.51 -14.99 17.77
N ILE A 115 -0.30 -14.46 17.56
CA ILE A 115 0.08 -13.81 16.29
C ILE A 115 0.11 -14.81 15.13
N GLU A 116 0.48 -16.07 15.38
CA GLU A 116 0.56 -17.09 14.33
C GLU A 116 -0.84 -17.41 13.80
N SER A 117 -1.80 -17.67 14.70
CA SER A 117 -3.20 -17.89 14.33
C SER A 117 -3.81 -16.66 13.65
N ASN A 118 -3.51 -15.45 14.14
CA ASN A 118 -4.01 -14.22 13.53
C ASN A 118 -3.44 -14.00 12.12
N MET A 119 -2.15 -14.28 11.90
CA MET A 119 -1.52 -14.21 10.58
C MET A 119 -2.14 -15.23 9.62
N ALA A 120 -2.28 -16.49 10.06
CA ALA A 120 -2.89 -17.55 9.26
C ALA A 120 -4.30 -17.17 8.79
N TYR A 121 -5.10 -16.58 9.68
CA TYR A 121 -6.41 -16.04 9.33
C TYR A 121 -6.34 -14.97 8.22
N PHE A 122 -5.44 -13.99 8.32
CA PHE A 122 -5.33 -12.94 7.29
C PHE A 122 -4.82 -13.46 5.95
N VAL A 123 -3.94 -14.48 5.96
CA VAL A 123 -3.50 -15.16 4.75
C VAL A 123 -4.66 -15.89 4.08
N GLU A 124 -5.41 -16.71 4.82
CA GLU A 124 -6.61 -17.41 4.32
C GLU A 124 -7.63 -16.40 3.76
N ARG A 125 -7.88 -15.33 4.53
CA ARG A 125 -8.80 -14.26 4.14
C ARG A 125 -8.43 -13.60 2.81
N LEU A 126 -7.14 -13.34 2.58
CA LEU A 126 -6.65 -12.76 1.33
C LEU A 126 -6.69 -13.76 0.18
N SER A 127 -6.40 -15.05 0.43
CA SER A 127 -6.51 -16.12 -0.55
C SER A 127 -7.95 -16.23 -1.08
N ASP A 128 -8.94 -16.32 -0.19
CA ASP A 128 -10.37 -16.37 -0.57
C ASP A 128 -10.78 -15.18 -1.44
N LEU A 129 -10.31 -13.98 -1.08
CA LEU A 129 -10.63 -12.76 -1.82
C LEU A 129 -9.93 -12.69 -3.18
N SER A 130 -8.74 -13.29 -3.30
CA SER A 130 -8.03 -13.37 -4.57
C SER A 130 -8.68 -14.34 -5.54
N GLU A 131 -9.21 -15.47 -5.05
CA GLU A 131 -9.84 -16.54 -5.83
C GLU A 131 -11.24 -16.15 -6.32
N SER A 132 -12.01 -15.41 -5.50
CA SER A 132 -13.37 -14.94 -5.84
C SER A 132 -13.46 -14.00 -7.07
N LYS A 133 -12.32 -13.61 -7.64
CA LYS A 133 -12.21 -12.79 -8.87
C LYS A 133 -11.79 -13.58 -10.12
N SER A 134 -11.62 -14.89 -10.00
CA SER A 134 -11.25 -15.80 -11.11
C SER A 134 -12.48 -16.25 -11.89
#